data_AF-A0A925LHE7-F1
#
_entry.id   AF-A0A925LHE7-F1
#
_cell.length_a   1.000
_cell.length_b   1.000
_cell.length_c   1.000
_cell.angle_alpha   90.00
_cell.angle_beta   90.00
_cell.angle_gamma   90.00
#
_symmetry.space_group_name_H-M   'P 1'
#
loop_
_entity.id
_entity.type
_entity.pdbx_description
1 polymer ?
#
loop_
_entity_poly.entity_id
_entity_poly.type
_entity_poly.pdbx_seq_one_letter_code
_entity_poly.pdbx_strand_id
1 'polypeptide(L)'
;LVRYLVDWVAFSSLKLEVQKILSDILDTPVSPELLPPDKNGNIQQKTEEVVGPYELHDFFLYQLIRYGFTPTKIQFLANSAFMGVYTEEIILKWLKVFYKRFFSQQFKRSCMPDGPKVGSICLSPRGDFRMPSDADVSDWLKALEG
;
A
#
# COMPACT_ATOMS: atom_id res chain seq x y z
N LEU A 1 2.17 9.57 1.88
CA LEU A 1 1.34 10.73 2.33
C LEU A 1 1.39 10.95 3.84
N VAL A 2 0.96 9.99 4.66
CA VAL A 2 0.83 10.20 6.13
C VAL A 2 2.14 10.67 6.78
N ARG A 3 3.27 10.00 6.50
CA ARG A 3 4.60 10.41 6.99
C ARG A 3 4.92 11.87 6.64
N TYR A 4 4.63 12.30 5.42
CA TYR A 4 4.85 13.68 4.98
C TYR A 4 3.96 14.69 5.71
N LEU A 5 2.69 14.36 5.97
CA LEU A 5 1.81 15.23 6.75
C LEU A 5 2.28 15.36 8.20
N VAL A 6 2.69 14.24 8.81
CA VAL A 6 3.23 14.25 10.18
C VAL A 6 4.51 15.06 10.26
N ASP A 7 5.42 14.90 9.29
CA ASP A 7 6.66 15.66 9.19
C ASP A 7 6.40 17.16 9.02
N TRP A 8 5.47 17.53 8.14
CA TRP A 8 5.07 18.92 7.95
C TRP A 8 4.47 19.52 9.23
N VAL A 9 3.65 18.76 9.97
CA VAL A 9 3.09 19.18 11.27
C VAL A 9 4.21 19.31 12.33
N ALA A 10 5.16 18.38 12.34
CA ALA A 10 6.31 18.43 13.25
C ALA A 10 7.12 19.71 13.02
N PHE A 11 7.40 20.05 11.77
CA PHE A 11 8.15 21.25 11.39
C PHE A 11 7.38 22.55 11.62
N SER A 12 6.07 22.55 11.39
CA SER A 12 5.22 23.75 11.55
C SER A 12 4.74 23.98 13.00
N SER A 13 4.95 23.01 13.90
CA SER A 13 4.57 23.13 15.30
C SER A 13 5.34 24.26 15.99
N LEU A 14 4.61 25.16 16.65
CA LEU A 14 5.19 26.23 17.47
C LEU A 14 5.79 25.72 18.81
N LYS A 15 5.54 24.46 19.17
CA LYS A 15 6.04 23.85 20.42
C LYS A 15 7.11 22.81 20.11
N LEU A 16 8.31 23.04 20.64
CA LEU A 16 9.48 22.17 20.48
C LEU A 16 9.25 20.74 21.00
N GLU A 17 8.44 20.61 22.06
CA GLU A 17 8.10 19.30 22.64
C GLU A 17 7.33 18.41 21.65
N VAL A 18 6.32 18.98 20.97
CA VAL A 18 5.52 18.25 19.97
C VAL A 18 6.37 17.87 18.77
N GLN A 19 7.25 18.78 18.30
CA GLN A 19 8.18 18.49 17.21
C GLN A 19 9.07 17.28 17.54
N LYS A 20 9.65 17.23 18.75
CA LYS A 20 10.48 16.12 19.19
C LYS A 20 9.72 14.79 19.20
N ILE A 21 8.50 14.78 19.74
CA ILE A 21 7.66 13.57 19.79
C ILE A 21 7.29 13.08 18.39
N LEU A 22 6.86 13.98 17.49
CA LEU A 22 6.48 13.58 16.13
C LEU A 22 7.69 13.10 15.30
N SER A 23 8.87 13.68 15.53
CA SER A 23 10.11 13.21 14.89
C SER A 23 10.48 11.81 15.36
N ASP A 24 10.38 11.54 16.67
CA ASP A 24 10.62 10.21 17.25
C ASP A 24 9.65 9.15 16.70
N ILE A 25 8.37 9.50 16.52
CA ILE A 25 7.37 8.64 15.87
C ILE A 25 7.75 8.35 14.40
N LEU A 26 8.25 9.34 13.66
CA LEU A 26 8.66 9.15 12.27
C LEU A 26 9.89 8.26 12.13
N ASP A 27 10.82 8.36 13.08
CA ASP A 27 12.06 7.57 13.14
C ASP A 27 11.81 6.12 13.58
N THR A 28 10.70 5.87 14.27
CA THR A 28 10.29 4.51 14.66
C THR A 28 9.87 3.69 13.42
N PRO A 29 10.50 2.52 13.17
CA PRO A 29 10.18 1.69 12.02
C PRO A 29 8.76 1.09 12.12
N VAL A 30 8.03 1.07 11.01
CA VAL A 30 6.68 0.50 10.94
C VAL A 30 6.76 -1.03 11.00
N SER A 31 6.12 -1.62 12.01
CA SER A 31 6.08 -3.06 12.23
C SER A 31 4.70 -3.54 12.67
N PRO A 32 4.33 -4.81 12.41
CA PRO A 32 3.21 -5.44 13.09
C PRO A 32 3.52 -5.56 14.60
N GLU A 33 3.03 -4.61 15.38
CA GLU A 33 3.21 -4.51 16.85
C GLU A 33 2.69 -5.72 17.66
N LEU A 34 2.05 -6.69 17.01
CA LEU A 34 1.43 -7.85 17.66
C LEU A 34 2.43 -8.91 18.15
N LEU A 35 3.69 -8.86 17.72
CA LEU A 35 4.72 -9.79 18.20
C LEU A 35 5.72 -9.05 19.09
N PRO A 36 6.05 -9.62 20.27
CA PRO A 36 7.03 -9.01 21.15
C PRO A 36 8.37 -8.86 20.42
N PRO A 37 9.09 -7.75 20.63
CA PRO A 37 10.44 -7.58 20.09
C PRO A 37 11.34 -8.70 20.58
N ASP A 38 12.44 -8.96 19.86
CA ASP A 38 13.40 -9.97 20.28
C ASP A 38 14.07 -9.58 21.63
N LYS A 39 14.87 -10.50 22.19
CA LYS A 39 15.56 -10.27 23.48
C LYS A 39 16.46 -9.02 23.48
N ASN A 40 16.77 -8.45 22.32
CA ASN A 40 17.59 -7.26 22.14
C ASN A 40 16.76 -6.01 21.77
N GLY A 41 15.43 -6.08 21.81
CA GLY A 41 14.54 -4.97 21.46
C GLY A 41 14.38 -4.75 19.95
N ASN A 42 14.96 -5.62 19.11
CA ASN A 42 14.85 -5.46 17.66
C ASN A 42 13.53 -6.03 17.17
N ILE A 43 12.87 -5.22 16.34
CA ILE A 43 11.61 -5.57 15.71
C ILE A 43 11.93 -6.31 14.41
N GLN A 44 11.76 -7.63 14.42
CA GLN A 44 12.23 -8.50 13.32
C GLN A 44 11.28 -8.54 12.11
N GLN A 45 10.00 -8.18 12.24
CA GLN A 45 9.04 -8.31 11.14
C GLN A 45 8.72 -6.96 10.50
N LYS A 46 9.16 -6.74 9.26
CA LYS A 46 8.72 -5.60 8.46
C LYS A 46 7.52 -6.01 7.61
N THR A 47 6.41 -5.29 7.73
CA THR A 47 5.17 -5.59 6.96
C THR A 47 5.41 -5.67 5.45
N GLU A 48 6.33 -4.85 4.92
CA GLU A 48 6.73 -4.84 3.51
C GLU A 48 7.34 -6.16 3.03
N GLU A 49 7.92 -6.98 3.92
CA GLU A 49 8.45 -8.30 3.53
C GLU A 49 7.34 -9.28 3.15
N VAL A 50 6.13 -9.09 3.68
CA VAL A 50 4.96 -9.94 3.43
C VAL A 50 4.06 -9.35 2.35
N VAL A 51 3.91 -8.02 2.32
CA VAL A 51 3.00 -7.34 1.39
C VAL A 51 3.71 -6.93 0.11
N GLY A 52 4.95 -6.45 0.22
CA GLY A 52 5.73 -5.78 -0.82
C GLY A 52 5.98 -4.31 -0.49
N PRO A 53 6.90 -3.64 -1.22
CA PRO A 53 7.21 -2.22 -1.04
C PRO A 53 5.97 -1.35 -1.21
N TYR A 54 5.69 -0.44 -0.27
CA TYR A 54 4.47 0.36 -0.32
C TYR A 54 4.36 1.23 -1.59
N GLU A 55 5.48 1.72 -2.13
CA GLU A 55 5.48 2.52 -3.36
C GLU A 55 4.98 1.75 -4.60
N LEU A 56 5.28 0.45 -4.69
CA LEU A 56 4.76 -0.40 -5.75
C LEU A 56 3.26 -0.64 -5.57
N HIS A 57 2.81 -0.90 -4.35
CA HIS A 57 1.39 -1.09 -4.04
C HIS A 57 0.57 0.17 -4.32
N ASP A 58 1.06 1.33 -3.88
CA ASP A 58 0.44 2.62 -4.13
C ASP A 58 0.36 2.89 -5.64
N PHE A 59 1.43 2.57 -6.39
CA PHE A 59 1.43 2.67 -7.85
C PHE A 59 0.37 1.76 -8.50
N PHE A 60 0.36 0.47 -8.17
CA PHE A 60 -0.59 -0.49 -8.74
C PHE A 60 -2.03 -0.11 -8.41
N LEU A 61 -2.29 0.24 -7.15
CA LEU A 61 -3.60 0.66 -6.66
C LEU A 61 -4.08 1.90 -7.41
N TYR A 62 -3.21 2.91 -7.57
CA TYR A 62 -3.56 4.12 -8.29
C TYR A 62 -3.94 3.82 -9.74
N GLN A 63 -3.11 3.07 -10.47
CA GLN A 63 -3.38 2.76 -11.88
C GLN A 63 -4.64 1.91 -12.05
N LEU A 64 -4.87 0.96 -11.14
CA LEU A 64 -6.08 0.13 -11.14
C LEU A 64 -7.34 0.95 -10.89
N ILE A 65 -7.38 1.77 -9.83
CA ILE A 65 -8.61 2.42 -9.38
C ILE A 65 -8.89 3.71 -10.14
N ARG A 66 -7.85 4.48 -10.46
CA ARG A 66 -8.02 5.76 -11.16
C ARG A 66 -8.34 5.57 -12.64
N TYR A 67 -7.70 4.58 -13.29
CA TYR A 67 -7.77 4.42 -14.74
C TYR A 67 -8.36 3.09 -15.20
N GLY A 68 -8.50 2.10 -14.33
CA GLY A 68 -9.02 0.78 -14.72
C GLY A 68 -8.10 0.04 -15.68
N PHE A 69 -6.79 0.30 -15.63
CA PHE A 69 -5.84 -0.33 -16.56
C PHE A 69 -5.73 -1.84 -16.33
N THR A 70 -5.46 -2.55 -17.42
CA THR A 70 -5.25 -4.01 -17.43
C THR A 70 -3.95 -4.37 -16.68
N PRO A 71 -3.83 -5.62 -16.17
CA PRO A 71 -2.62 -6.10 -15.53
C PRO A 71 -1.35 -5.84 -16.35
N THR A 72 -1.39 -6.18 -17.64
CA THR A 72 -0.26 -6.02 -18.56
C THR A 72 0.15 -4.57 -18.74
N LYS A 73 -0.82 -3.65 -18.81
CA LYS A 73 -0.55 -2.22 -18.91
C LYS A 73 0.08 -1.70 -17.62
N ILE A 74 -0.42 -2.12 -16.46
CA ILE A 74 0.11 -1.71 -15.15
C ILE A 74 1.55 -2.22 -14.99
N GLN A 75 1.83 -3.47 -15.35
CA GLN A 75 3.19 -4.02 -15.34
C GLN A 75 4.13 -3.21 -16.24
N PHE A 76 3.73 -2.93 -17.48
CA PHE A 76 4.53 -2.12 -18.42
C PHE A 76 4.85 -0.73 -17.86
N LEU A 77 3.84 -0.04 -17.30
CA LEU A 77 4.02 1.28 -16.70
C LEU A 77 4.94 1.22 -15.47
N ALA A 78 4.81 0.20 -14.64
CA ALA A 78 5.66 0.01 -13.47
C ALA A 78 7.12 -0.26 -13.86
N ASN A 79 7.37 -1.13 -14.84
CA ASN A 79 8.72 -1.41 -15.35
C ASN A 79 9.39 -0.12 -15.86
N SER A 80 8.61 0.76 -16.50
CA SER A 80 9.12 2.05 -16.99
C SER A 80 9.37 3.04 -15.84
N ALA A 81 8.44 3.14 -14.89
CA ALA A 81 8.50 4.11 -13.79
C ALA A 81 9.58 3.78 -12.76
N PHE A 82 9.86 2.50 -12.55
CA PHE A 82 10.82 2.01 -11.56
C PHE A 82 12.07 1.39 -12.18
N MET A 83 12.38 1.76 -13.43
CA MET A 83 13.58 1.31 -14.12
C MET A 83 14.84 1.66 -13.31
N GLY A 84 15.68 0.65 -13.09
CA GLY A 84 16.91 0.79 -12.28
C GLY A 84 16.69 0.76 -10.76
N VAL A 85 15.45 0.77 -10.29
CA VAL A 85 15.09 0.60 -8.87
C VAL A 85 14.64 -0.84 -8.60
N TYR A 86 13.75 -1.37 -9.44
CA TYR A 86 13.27 -2.74 -9.35
C TYR A 86 13.47 -3.47 -10.67
N THR A 87 13.77 -4.77 -10.58
CA THR A 87 13.79 -5.64 -11.76
C THR A 87 12.36 -6.01 -12.16
N GLU A 88 12.17 -6.41 -13.42
CA GLU A 88 10.86 -6.81 -13.92
C GLU A 88 10.27 -7.99 -13.13
N GLU A 89 11.12 -8.92 -12.67
CA GLU A 89 10.70 -10.07 -11.86
C GLU A 89 10.16 -9.64 -10.50
N ILE A 90 10.78 -8.63 -9.88
CA ILE A 90 10.32 -8.08 -8.59
C ILE A 90 8.98 -7.38 -8.76
N ILE A 91 8.81 -6.58 -9.82
CA ILE A 91 7.55 -5.90 -10.13
C ILE A 91 6.46 -6.93 -10.39
N LEU A 92 6.72 -7.94 -11.23
CA LEU A 92 5.78 -9.01 -11.54
C LEU A 92 5.37 -9.79 -10.29
N LYS A 93 6.34 -10.16 -9.44
CA LYS A 93 6.08 -10.85 -8.16
C LYS A 93 5.10 -10.05 -7.30
N TRP A 94 5.39 -8.77 -7.08
CA TRP A 94 4.56 -7.94 -6.20
C TRP A 94 3.23 -7.55 -6.82
N LEU A 95 3.14 -7.41 -8.13
CA LEU A 95 1.88 -7.19 -8.83
C LEU A 95 0.94 -8.41 -8.69
N LYS A 96 1.47 -9.63 -8.81
CA LYS A 96 0.70 -10.86 -8.54
C LYS A 96 0.23 -10.95 -7.09
N VAL A 97 1.10 -10.60 -6.12
CA VAL A 97 0.73 -10.53 -4.70
C VAL A 97 -0.35 -9.47 -4.46
N PHE A 98 -0.22 -8.30 -5.07
CA PHE A 98 -1.18 -7.21 -5.01
C PHE A 98 -2.56 -7.68 -5.47
N TYR A 99 -2.71 -8.28 -6.66
CA TYR A 99 -4.02 -8.73 -7.13
C TYR A 99 -4.62 -9.81 -6.23
N LYS A 100 -3.85 -10.84 -5.84
CA LYS A 100 -4.33 -11.90 -4.94
C LYS A 100 -4.89 -11.32 -3.64
N ARG A 101 -4.16 -10.38 -3.02
CA ARG A 101 -4.59 -9.74 -1.76
C ARG A 101 -5.72 -8.76 -2.00
N PHE A 102 -5.67 -7.98 -3.07
CA PHE A 102 -6.69 -7.00 -3.38
C PHE A 102 -8.05 -7.69 -3.54
N PHE A 103 -8.14 -8.79 -4.29
CA PHE A 103 -9.38 -9.54 -4.45
C PHE A 103 -9.79 -10.25 -3.15
N SER A 104 -8.92 -11.08 -2.57
CA SER A 104 -9.27 -11.87 -1.37
C SER A 104 -9.64 -11.05 -0.14
N GLN A 105 -9.20 -9.80 -0.04
CA GLN A 105 -9.48 -8.92 1.11
C GLN A 105 -10.67 -7.97 0.86
N GLN A 106 -11.41 -8.12 -0.24
CA GLN A 106 -12.55 -7.25 -0.55
C GLN A 106 -13.64 -7.29 0.52
N PHE A 107 -13.90 -8.45 1.12
CA PHE A 107 -14.89 -8.58 2.20
C PHE A 107 -14.62 -7.63 3.38
N LYS A 108 -13.35 -7.32 3.67
CA LYS A 108 -12.98 -6.38 4.74
C LYS A 108 -13.39 -4.95 4.42
N ARG A 109 -13.37 -4.58 3.13
CA ARG A 109 -13.75 -3.24 2.66
C ARG A 109 -15.26 -3.07 2.59
N SER A 110 -15.99 -4.12 2.30
CA SER A 110 -17.47 -4.10 2.28
C SER A 110 -18.09 -3.64 3.60
N CYS A 111 -17.40 -3.85 4.73
CA CYS A 111 -17.85 -3.47 6.07
C CYS A 111 -16.98 -2.37 6.72
N MET A 112 -16.27 -1.55 5.94
CA MET A 112 -15.37 -0.54 6.51
C MET A 112 -16.16 0.61 7.19
N PRO A 113 -15.67 1.17 8.31
CA PRO A 113 -16.30 2.31 8.98
C PRO A 113 -16.31 3.57 8.11
N ASP A 114 -17.10 4.55 8.51
CA ASP A 114 -17.12 5.86 7.85
C ASP A 114 -15.77 6.58 7.96
N GLY A 115 -15.39 7.26 6.89
CA GLY A 115 -14.17 8.06 6.84
C GLY A 115 -14.18 9.01 5.64
N PRO A 116 -13.56 10.19 5.74
CA PRO A 116 -13.49 11.13 4.64
C PRO A 116 -12.61 10.58 3.52
N LYS A 117 -13.03 10.80 2.27
CA LYS A 117 -12.17 10.58 1.11
C LYS A 117 -11.02 11.59 1.14
N VAL A 118 -9.79 11.11 1.02
CA VAL A 118 -8.58 11.94 0.89
C VAL A 118 -7.89 11.60 -0.43
N GLY A 119 -7.57 12.62 -1.23
CA GLY A 119 -6.96 12.46 -2.55
C GLY A 119 -7.97 12.12 -3.66
N SER A 120 -7.49 11.48 -4.73
CA SER A 120 -8.28 11.27 -5.96
C SER A 120 -9.07 9.97 -5.99
N ILE A 121 -8.69 8.97 -5.19
CA ILE A 121 -9.31 7.63 -5.15
C ILE A 121 -9.70 7.25 -3.71
N CYS A 122 -10.73 6.43 -3.54
CA CYS A 122 -11.08 5.80 -2.27
C CYS A 122 -11.53 4.35 -2.47
N LEU A 123 -11.41 3.55 -1.39
CA LEU A 123 -11.78 2.13 -1.40
C LEU A 123 -13.11 1.85 -0.70
N SER A 124 -13.87 2.90 -0.38
CA SER A 124 -15.17 2.75 0.24
C SER A 124 -16.17 2.10 -0.72
N PRO A 125 -16.89 1.05 -0.30
CA PRO A 125 -17.98 0.46 -1.09
C PRO A 125 -19.14 1.46 -1.29
N ARG A 126 -19.18 2.50 -0.45
CA ARG A 126 -20.13 3.61 -0.50
C ARG A 126 -19.64 4.77 -1.37
N GLY A 127 -18.41 4.70 -1.89
CA GLY A 127 -17.76 5.75 -2.66
C GLY A 127 -17.33 5.29 -4.05
N ASP A 128 -16.02 5.37 -4.31
CA ASP A 128 -15.44 5.21 -5.65
C ASP A 128 -15.31 3.75 -6.09
N PHE A 129 -15.24 2.78 -5.16
CA PHE A 129 -14.89 1.40 -5.48
C PHE A 129 -15.97 0.40 -5.06
N ARG A 130 -16.55 -0.30 -6.05
CA ARG A 130 -17.54 -1.35 -5.83
C ARG A 130 -17.08 -2.63 -6.52
N MET A 131 -16.87 -3.68 -5.73
CA MET A 131 -16.50 -5.01 -6.22
C MET A 131 -17.16 -6.07 -5.32
N PRO A 132 -17.67 -7.18 -5.88
CA PRO A 132 -18.16 -8.30 -5.11
C PRO A 132 -17.07 -8.88 -4.19
N SER A 133 -17.44 -9.28 -2.97
CA SER A 133 -16.50 -9.86 -1.99
C SER A 133 -15.96 -11.23 -2.40
N ASP A 134 -16.64 -11.89 -3.33
CA ASP A 134 -16.42 -13.22 -3.88
C ASP A 134 -15.87 -13.17 -5.33
N ALA A 135 -15.41 -12.01 -5.79
CA ALA A 135 -14.79 -11.87 -7.11
C ALA A 135 -13.54 -12.75 -7.25
N ASP A 136 -13.43 -13.43 -8.40
CA ASP A 136 -12.29 -14.27 -8.73
C ASP A 136 -11.15 -13.47 -9.40
N VAL A 137 -9.90 -13.81 -9.05
CA VAL A 137 -8.69 -13.11 -9.50
C VAL A 137 -8.01 -13.80 -10.69
N SER A 138 -8.47 -14.99 -11.09
CA SER A 138 -7.72 -15.87 -11.99
C SER A 138 -7.40 -15.22 -13.32
N ASP A 139 -8.34 -14.49 -13.92
CA ASP A 139 -8.13 -13.88 -15.23
C ASP A 139 -7.13 -12.72 -15.18
N TRP A 140 -7.05 -12.02 -14.05
CA TRP A 140 -6.03 -10.98 -13.83
C TRP A 140 -4.62 -11.58 -13.70
N LEU A 141 -4.51 -12.76 -13.09
CA LEU A 141 -3.24 -13.47 -12.96
C LEU A 141 -2.80 -14.13 -14.26
N LYS A 142 -3.74 -14.76 -14.99
CA LYS A 142 -3.46 -15.35 -16.32
C LYS A 142 -2.93 -14.32 -17.30
N ALA A 143 -3.49 -13.10 -17.29
CA ALA A 143 -3.01 -12.00 -18.13
C ALA A 143 -1.54 -11.61 -17.86
N LEU A 144 -0.97 -11.97 -16.71
CA LEU A 144 0.43 -11.75 -16.34
C LEU A 144 1.33 -12.97 -16.58
N GLU A 145 0.79 -14.07 -17.11
CA GLU A 145 1.54 -15.33 -17.30
C GLU A 145 2.04 -15.53 -18.74
N GLY A 146 1.56 -14.72 -19.69
CA GLY A 146 1.93 -14.81 -21.11
C GLY A 146 0.99 -15.72 -21.88
#